data_AF-A0A2E5WGD8-F1
#
_entry.id   AF-A0A2E5WGD8-F1
#
_cell.length_a   1.000
_cell.length_b   1.000
_cell.length_c   1.000
_cell.angle_alpha   90.00
_cell.angle_beta   90.00
_cell.angle_gamma   90.00
#
_symmetry.space_group_name_H-M   'P 1'
#
loop_
_entity.id
_entity.type
_entity.pdbx_description
1 polymer ?
#
loop_
_entity_poly.entity_id
_entity_poly.type
_entity_poly.pdbx_seq_one_letter_code
_entity_poly.pdbx_strand_id
1 'polypeptide(L)'
;MTDRDQQEIRSASLDAGHETSDVAAGPLLKAGIGIAALVVFSFVAVVVFYKVLEYYQPLLKDVPHPLHRVRAEPFPEPSLEVDGPRLRRVLQAEENKVLTEYAWVDKEQGTVRLPVARAMALLAERGLPVPRAKASATAAALVGDLVVTRMDLNPKTLAALTPTSLSIETDPFYKAKNSRFEGYAFDKVLAQIPGLSGIERGRHSLRFVCADGYRTTFPFEAVENGHGLLATALLDHKDKTGDAWAPKLRGKSEQTPAPYYLVWAGETDLKARPWPYQLVSIEVLVDDAVAAALEPPPEAGAEAGYQLFRTYCLACHTVNLQGGKMGPELNVPKNIFAYRDVDLVRAFVRNPQSFRAASLMPPQMISNDKIEAIFVYLRAMEKRKVCASAAECAALVEAALVPSNP
;
A
#
# COMPACT_ATOMS: atom_id res chain seq x y z
N MET A 1 45.68 1.20 -64.91
CA MET A 1 45.43 2.55 -64.38
C MET A 1 46.62 2.92 -63.55
N THR A 2 47.45 3.83 -64.07
CA THR A 2 48.62 4.34 -63.38
C THR A 2 48.16 5.29 -62.26
N ASP A 3 49.01 5.51 -61.25
CA ASP A 3 48.73 6.39 -60.10
C ASP A 3 48.26 7.80 -60.50
N ARG A 4 48.67 8.24 -61.70
CA ARG A 4 48.28 9.50 -62.32
C ARG A 4 46.80 9.55 -62.73
N ASP A 5 46.24 8.45 -63.22
CA ASP A 5 44.82 8.36 -63.59
C ASP A 5 43.92 8.40 -62.33
N GLN A 6 44.36 7.78 -61.23
CA GLN A 6 43.61 7.79 -59.96
C GLN A 6 43.56 9.18 -59.32
N GLN A 7 44.62 9.97 -59.49
CA GLN A 7 44.69 11.32 -58.96
C GLN A 7 43.78 12.29 -59.74
N GLU A 8 43.71 12.16 -61.06
CA GLU A 8 42.77 12.94 -61.90
C GLU A 8 41.29 12.61 -61.62
N ILE A 9 40.96 11.33 -61.42
CA ILE A 9 39.58 10.91 -61.11
C ILE A 9 39.10 11.44 -59.75
N ARG A 10 39.98 11.49 -58.73
CA ARG A 10 39.65 12.07 -57.42
C ARG A 10 39.45 13.58 -57.46
N SER A 11 40.25 14.33 -58.23
CA SER A 11 40.03 15.78 -58.37
C SER A 11 38.74 16.09 -59.12
N ALA A 12 38.44 15.35 -60.20
CA ALA A 12 37.22 15.55 -60.97
C ALA A 12 35.94 15.25 -60.17
N SER A 13 35.97 14.23 -59.29
CA SER A 13 34.84 13.88 -58.43
C SER A 13 34.60 14.90 -57.30
N LEU A 14 35.66 15.53 -56.80
CA LEU A 14 35.58 16.59 -55.78
C LEU A 14 34.97 17.88 -56.35
N ASP A 15 35.30 18.22 -57.61
CA ASP A 15 34.73 19.39 -58.28
C ASP A 15 33.27 19.19 -58.71
N ALA A 16 32.87 17.97 -59.09
CA ALA A 16 31.50 17.64 -59.51
C ALA A 16 30.52 17.43 -58.33
N GLY A 17 31.02 17.34 -57.09
CA GLY A 17 30.20 17.08 -55.89
C GLY A 17 29.57 15.68 -55.81
N HIS A 18 29.89 14.79 -56.74
CA HIS A 18 29.48 13.38 -56.74
C HIS A 18 30.52 12.51 -57.48
N GLU A 19 30.55 11.20 -57.19
CA GLU A 19 31.51 10.27 -57.81
C GLU A 19 31.19 10.07 -59.31
N THR A 20 32.21 10.19 -60.16
CA THR A 20 32.06 10.03 -61.62
C THR A 20 32.56 8.66 -62.12
N SER A 21 32.76 7.71 -61.21
CA SER A 21 33.33 6.38 -61.49
C SER A 21 32.43 5.31 -60.90
N ASP A 22 31.84 4.46 -61.74
CA ASP A 22 31.04 3.33 -61.28
C ASP A 22 31.88 2.31 -60.49
N VAL A 23 31.30 1.74 -59.44
CA VAL A 23 31.94 0.69 -58.64
C VAL A 23 32.20 -0.54 -59.51
N ALA A 24 33.44 -1.05 -59.49
CA ALA A 24 33.82 -2.22 -60.27
C ALA A 24 32.94 -3.44 -59.91
N ALA A 25 32.22 -3.99 -60.89
CA ALA A 25 31.27 -5.08 -60.67
C ALA A 25 31.92 -6.40 -60.20
N GLY A 26 33.19 -6.64 -60.57
CA GLY A 26 33.92 -7.87 -60.24
C GLY A 26 34.07 -8.12 -58.73
N PRO A 27 34.63 -7.17 -57.96
CA PRO A 27 34.70 -7.25 -56.50
C PRO A 27 33.34 -7.41 -55.81
N LEU A 28 32.31 -6.69 -56.27
CA LEU A 28 30.97 -6.78 -55.70
C LEU A 28 30.34 -8.16 -55.91
N LEU A 29 30.51 -8.75 -57.09
CA LEU A 29 30.02 -10.11 -57.36
C LEU A 29 30.70 -11.15 -56.46
N LYS A 30 32.02 -11.05 -56.28
CA LYS A 30 32.78 -11.94 -55.38
C LYS A 30 32.33 -11.80 -53.92
N ALA A 31 32.10 -10.57 -53.46
CA ALA A 31 31.57 -10.30 -52.12
C ALA A 31 30.16 -10.89 -51.94
N GLY A 32 29.28 -10.71 -52.94
CA GLY A 32 27.92 -11.26 -52.92
C GLY A 32 27.91 -12.79 -52.87
N ILE A 33 28.74 -13.46 -53.67
CA ILE A 33 28.89 -14.92 -53.63
C ILE A 33 29.43 -15.38 -52.27
N GLY A 34 30.40 -14.64 -51.69
CA GLY A 34 30.94 -14.94 -50.36
C GLY A 34 29.88 -14.85 -49.26
N ILE A 35 29.03 -13.82 -49.28
CA ILE A 35 27.93 -13.65 -48.32
C ILE A 35 26.90 -14.77 -48.49
N ALA A 36 26.51 -15.09 -49.73
CA ALA A 36 25.55 -16.17 -49.99
C ALA A 36 26.07 -17.54 -49.50
N ALA A 37 27.36 -17.84 -49.74
CA ALA A 37 27.99 -19.05 -49.25
C ALA A 37 28.02 -19.11 -47.71
N LEU A 38 28.29 -17.98 -47.05
CA LEU A 38 28.30 -17.90 -45.59
C LEU A 38 26.89 -18.11 -44.99
N VAL A 39 25.85 -17.57 -45.61
CA VAL A 39 24.46 -17.80 -45.19
C VAL A 39 24.08 -19.27 -45.32
N VAL A 40 24.39 -19.90 -46.46
CA VAL A 40 24.12 -21.33 -46.66
C VAL A 40 24.89 -22.19 -45.66
N PHE A 41 26.17 -21.89 -45.43
CA PHE A 41 26.98 -22.58 -44.44
C PHE A 41 26.40 -22.45 -43.03
N SER A 42 26.01 -21.24 -42.62
CA SER A 42 25.38 -20.99 -41.32
C SER A 42 24.09 -21.79 -41.15
N PHE A 43 23.24 -21.83 -42.18
CA PHE A 43 22.00 -22.59 -42.15
C PHE A 43 22.27 -24.09 -41.96
N VAL A 44 23.22 -24.65 -42.72
CA VAL A 44 23.62 -26.06 -42.58
C VAL A 44 24.20 -26.34 -41.19
N ALA A 45 25.05 -25.46 -40.66
CA ALA A 45 25.64 -25.60 -39.33
C ALA A 45 24.56 -25.61 -38.23
N VAL A 46 23.55 -24.75 -38.33
CA VAL A 46 22.41 -24.72 -37.40
C VAL A 46 21.60 -26.02 -37.47
N VAL A 47 21.29 -26.51 -38.67
CA VAL A 47 20.57 -27.78 -38.85
C VAL A 47 21.36 -28.96 -38.24
N VAL A 48 22.67 -29.03 -38.51
CA VAL A 48 23.56 -30.04 -37.93
C VAL A 48 23.58 -29.93 -36.41
N PHE A 49 23.71 -28.72 -35.87
CA PHE A 49 23.69 -28.49 -34.43
C PHE A 49 22.40 -28.98 -33.77
N TYR A 50 21.23 -28.66 -34.36
CA TYR A 50 19.95 -29.17 -33.84
C TYR A 50 19.84 -30.69 -33.93
N LYS A 51 20.35 -31.32 -35.00
CA LYS A 51 20.39 -32.78 -35.12
C LYS A 51 21.32 -33.45 -34.11
N VAL A 52 22.44 -32.81 -33.82
CA VAL A 52 23.38 -33.25 -32.78
C VAL A 52 22.70 -33.16 -31.41
N LEU A 53 22.04 -32.04 -31.09
CA LEU A 53 21.29 -31.91 -29.84
C LEU A 53 20.17 -32.95 -29.72
N GLU A 54 19.41 -33.18 -30.80
CA GLU A 54 18.36 -34.21 -30.86
C GLU A 54 18.93 -35.61 -30.60
N TYR A 55 20.12 -35.92 -31.12
CA TYR A 55 20.82 -37.17 -30.89
C TYR A 55 21.28 -37.34 -29.43
N TYR A 56 21.76 -36.28 -28.78
CA TYR A 56 22.23 -36.33 -27.39
C TYR A 56 21.11 -36.13 -26.34
N GLN A 57 19.94 -35.63 -26.74
CA GLN A 57 18.80 -35.40 -25.85
C GLN A 57 18.33 -36.65 -25.07
N PRO A 58 18.29 -37.87 -25.64
CA PRO A 58 17.93 -39.09 -24.92
C PRO A 58 18.97 -39.44 -23.84
N LEU A 59 20.26 -39.21 -24.11
CA LEU A 59 21.36 -39.50 -23.18
C LEU A 59 21.37 -38.59 -21.95
N LEU A 60 20.74 -37.41 -22.04
CA LEU A 60 20.64 -36.43 -20.95
C LEU A 60 19.32 -36.55 -20.14
N LYS A 61 18.35 -37.34 -20.61
CA LYS A 61 17.00 -37.44 -20.00
C LYS A 61 16.94 -38.38 -18.78
N ASP A 62 17.94 -39.23 -18.57
CA ASP A 62 17.92 -40.27 -17.52
C ASP A 62 18.53 -39.85 -16.18
N VAL A 63 18.97 -38.59 -16.03
CA VAL A 63 19.36 -38.04 -14.73
C VAL A 63 18.22 -37.16 -14.20
N PRO A 64 17.28 -37.70 -13.41
CA PRO A 64 16.23 -36.89 -12.82
C PRO A 64 16.85 -35.82 -11.92
N HIS A 65 16.45 -34.56 -12.16
CA HIS A 65 16.83 -33.43 -11.32
C HIS A 65 16.44 -33.72 -9.85
N PRO A 66 17.24 -33.35 -8.83
CA PRO A 66 16.97 -33.67 -7.42
C PRO A 66 15.58 -33.26 -6.89
N LEU A 67 14.92 -32.31 -7.58
CA LEU A 67 13.58 -31.82 -7.27
C LEU A 67 12.44 -32.64 -7.91
N HIS A 68 12.73 -33.64 -8.73
CA HIS A 68 11.72 -34.41 -9.46
C HIS A 68 11.02 -35.49 -8.59
N ARG A 69 11.42 -35.66 -7.32
CA ARG A 69 10.81 -36.65 -6.42
C ARG A 69 9.63 -36.15 -5.58
N VAL A 70 9.20 -34.91 -5.74
CA VAL A 70 7.97 -34.43 -5.07
C VAL A 70 7.11 -33.66 -6.06
N ARG A 71 6.40 -34.41 -6.91
CA ARG A 71 5.08 -33.94 -7.34
C ARG A 71 4.07 -34.88 -6.72
N ALA A 72 3.46 -34.36 -5.66
CA ALA A 72 2.32 -34.92 -4.97
C ALA A 72 1.20 -35.27 -5.97
N GLU A 73 0.37 -36.20 -5.52
CA GLU A 73 -0.87 -36.73 -6.10
C GLU A 73 -1.59 -35.86 -7.14
N PRO A 74 -2.31 -36.49 -8.11
CA PRO A 74 -3.07 -35.76 -9.12
C PRO A 74 -3.97 -34.71 -8.45
N PHE A 75 -3.68 -33.44 -8.74
CA PHE A 75 -4.42 -32.30 -8.23
C PHE A 75 -5.90 -32.44 -8.61
N PRO A 76 -6.85 -32.33 -7.66
CA PRO A 76 -8.26 -32.38 -8.00
C PRO A 76 -8.62 -31.20 -8.89
N GLU A 77 -9.51 -31.43 -9.86
CA GLU A 77 -9.96 -30.39 -10.78
C GLU A 77 -10.60 -29.19 -10.05
N PRO A 78 -10.48 -27.98 -10.61
CA PRO A 78 -9.92 -27.69 -11.94
C PRO A 78 -8.41 -27.41 -11.93
N SER A 79 -7.73 -27.98 -12.91
CA SER A 79 -6.29 -27.78 -13.14
C SER A 79 -5.99 -26.41 -13.75
N LEU A 80 -4.76 -25.94 -13.54
CA LEU A 80 -4.27 -24.69 -14.12
C LEU A 80 -4.28 -24.77 -15.67
N GLU A 81 -4.69 -23.67 -16.31
CA GLU A 81 -4.96 -23.49 -17.75
C GLU A 81 -4.04 -24.27 -18.70
N VAL A 82 -4.59 -25.28 -19.39
CA VAL A 82 -3.85 -26.20 -20.28
C VAL A 82 -3.87 -25.77 -21.75
N ASP A 83 -4.83 -24.93 -22.15
CA ASP A 83 -5.01 -24.43 -23.53
C ASP A 83 -5.63 -23.02 -23.51
N GLY A 84 -4.76 -22.01 -23.41
CA GLY A 84 -5.19 -20.62 -23.33
C GLY A 84 -5.88 -20.06 -24.58
N PRO A 85 -5.46 -20.41 -25.81
CA PRO A 85 -6.19 -20.01 -27.01
C PRO A 85 -7.65 -20.50 -27.06
N ARG A 86 -7.93 -21.72 -26.58
CA ARG A 86 -9.31 -22.22 -26.49
C ARG A 86 -10.08 -21.51 -25.37
N LEU A 87 -9.49 -21.37 -24.19
CA LEU A 87 -10.13 -20.72 -23.06
C LEU A 87 -10.49 -19.26 -23.36
N ARG A 88 -9.59 -18.52 -24.01
CA ARG A 88 -9.84 -17.14 -24.44
C ARG A 88 -11.05 -17.02 -25.36
N ARG A 89 -11.25 -17.96 -26.29
CA ARG A 89 -12.41 -17.96 -27.19
C ARG A 89 -13.71 -18.24 -26.45
N VAL A 90 -13.69 -19.13 -25.46
CA VAL A 90 -14.86 -19.41 -24.60
C VAL A 90 -15.20 -18.19 -23.76
N LEU A 91 -14.20 -17.59 -23.10
CA LEU A 91 -14.37 -16.38 -22.29
C LEU A 91 -14.95 -15.22 -23.13
N GLN A 92 -14.39 -14.97 -24.32
CA GLN A 92 -14.89 -13.93 -25.22
C GLN A 92 -16.34 -14.16 -25.66
N ALA A 93 -16.74 -15.42 -25.87
CA ALA A 93 -18.12 -15.75 -26.21
C ALA A 93 -19.08 -15.51 -25.04
N GLU A 94 -18.66 -15.83 -23.82
CA GLU A 94 -19.43 -15.56 -22.59
C GLU A 94 -19.53 -14.05 -22.32
N GLU A 95 -18.42 -13.32 -22.41
CA GLU A 95 -18.38 -11.87 -22.29
C GLU A 95 -19.31 -11.21 -23.30
N ASN A 96 -19.30 -11.64 -24.56
CA ASN A 96 -20.19 -11.09 -25.58
C ASN A 96 -21.67 -11.36 -25.26
N LYS A 97 -22.02 -12.54 -24.75
CA LYS A 97 -23.41 -12.82 -24.30
C LYS A 97 -23.82 -11.91 -23.15
N VAL A 98 -22.90 -11.64 -22.23
CA VAL A 98 -23.15 -10.67 -21.14
C VAL A 98 -23.30 -9.25 -21.71
N LEU A 99 -22.45 -8.80 -22.64
CA LEU A 99 -22.53 -7.42 -23.09
C LEU A 99 -23.72 -7.14 -24.04
N THR A 100 -24.19 -8.16 -24.77
CA THR A 100 -25.11 -7.97 -25.91
C THR A 100 -26.50 -8.57 -25.75
N GLU A 101 -26.72 -9.50 -24.82
CA GLU A 101 -28.02 -10.18 -24.66
C GLU A 101 -28.78 -9.76 -23.40
N TYR A 102 -30.11 -9.88 -23.45
CA TYR A 102 -30.98 -9.72 -22.29
C TYR A 102 -30.99 -11.00 -21.45
N ALA A 103 -30.94 -10.86 -20.13
CA ALA A 103 -31.06 -12.00 -19.22
C ALA A 103 -31.74 -11.59 -17.91
N TRP A 104 -32.38 -12.54 -17.23
CA TRP A 104 -32.87 -12.29 -15.87
C TRP A 104 -31.69 -12.28 -14.89
N VAL A 105 -31.65 -11.29 -14.00
CA VAL A 105 -30.77 -11.30 -12.82
C VAL A 105 -31.53 -11.90 -11.65
N ASP A 106 -32.77 -11.46 -11.47
CA ASP A 106 -33.70 -12.01 -10.48
C ASP A 106 -35.11 -11.94 -11.06
N LYS A 107 -35.69 -13.10 -11.36
CA LYS A 107 -37.01 -13.19 -11.98
C LYS A 107 -38.14 -12.92 -10.99
N GLU A 108 -37.94 -13.20 -9.70
CA GLU A 108 -38.94 -12.99 -8.65
C GLU A 108 -39.05 -11.51 -8.29
N GLN A 109 -37.92 -10.80 -8.29
CA GLN A 109 -37.86 -9.36 -8.05
C GLN A 109 -38.04 -8.51 -9.31
N GLY A 110 -38.23 -9.14 -10.47
CA GLY A 110 -38.43 -8.44 -11.74
C GLY A 110 -37.17 -7.75 -12.29
N THR A 111 -35.98 -8.14 -11.85
CA THR A 111 -34.71 -7.53 -12.23
C THR A 111 -34.14 -8.18 -13.48
N VAL A 112 -34.02 -7.39 -14.55
CA VAL A 112 -33.49 -7.81 -15.86
C VAL A 112 -32.15 -7.12 -16.15
N ARG A 113 -31.20 -7.88 -16.69
CA ARG A 113 -29.94 -7.43 -17.26
C ARG A 113 -30.19 -7.00 -18.71
N LEU A 114 -29.84 -5.75 -19.05
CA LEU A 114 -29.96 -5.22 -20.40
C LEU A 114 -28.61 -5.26 -21.13
N PRO A 115 -28.60 -5.37 -22.47
CA PRO A 115 -27.41 -5.12 -23.28
C PRO A 115 -26.85 -3.73 -23.01
N VAL A 116 -25.52 -3.63 -22.95
CA VAL A 116 -24.83 -2.38 -22.57
C VAL A 116 -25.18 -1.24 -23.53
N ALA A 117 -25.29 -1.52 -24.82
CA ALA A 117 -25.73 -0.53 -25.82
C ALA A 117 -27.13 0.04 -25.51
N ARG A 118 -28.06 -0.79 -25.03
CA ARG A 118 -29.39 -0.33 -24.64
C ARG A 118 -29.36 0.46 -23.34
N ALA A 119 -28.55 0.04 -22.36
CA ALA A 119 -28.37 0.76 -21.11
C ALA A 119 -27.82 2.18 -21.37
N MET A 120 -26.81 2.31 -22.23
CA MET A 120 -26.27 3.61 -22.63
C MET A 120 -27.30 4.50 -23.34
N ALA A 121 -28.09 3.94 -24.26
CA ALA A 121 -29.16 4.69 -24.93
C ALA A 121 -30.22 5.20 -23.93
N LEU A 122 -30.63 4.35 -22.98
CA LEU A 122 -31.58 4.74 -21.94
C LEU A 122 -31.02 5.80 -21.00
N LEU A 123 -29.72 5.77 -20.68
CA LEU A 123 -29.05 6.80 -19.89
C LEU A 123 -28.92 8.11 -20.65
N ALA A 124 -28.64 8.07 -21.95
CA ALA A 124 -28.58 9.25 -22.80
C ALA A 124 -29.96 9.92 -22.92
N GLU A 125 -31.03 9.13 -23.04
CA GLU A 125 -32.41 9.64 -23.10
C GLU A 125 -32.92 10.19 -21.76
N ARG A 126 -32.56 9.56 -20.63
CA ARG A 126 -33.12 9.86 -19.30
C ARG A 126 -32.21 10.70 -18.40
N GLY A 127 -30.97 10.92 -18.82
CA GLY A 127 -29.91 11.47 -17.97
C GLY A 127 -29.36 10.45 -16.97
N LEU A 128 -28.22 10.76 -16.36
CA LEU A 128 -27.67 9.94 -15.28
C LEU A 128 -28.65 9.95 -14.10
N PRO A 129 -29.02 8.79 -13.54
CA PRO A 129 -29.89 8.75 -12.38
C PRO A 129 -29.17 9.45 -11.22
N VAL A 130 -29.70 10.59 -10.79
CA VAL A 130 -29.33 11.17 -9.49
C VAL A 130 -29.78 10.16 -8.44
N PRO A 131 -28.88 9.64 -7.58
CA PRO A 131 -29.29 8.74 -6.53
C PRO A 131 -30.33 9.43 -5.66
N ARG A 132 -31.60 9.06 -5.82
CA ARG A 132 -32.57 9.25 -4.75
C ARG A 132 -32.06 8.33 -3.65
N ALA A 133 -31.52 8.92 -2.60
CA ALA A 133 -31.07 8.22 -1.40
C ALA A 133 -32.20 7.31 -0.92
N LYS A 134 -32.17 6.05 -1.36
CA LYS A 134 -32.98 5.00 -0.78
C LYS A 134 -32.30 4.70 0.54
N ALA A 135 -33.01 5.02 1.61
CA ALA A 135 -32.71 4.66 2.97
C ALA A 135 -32.28 3.19 3.05
N SER A 136 -30.98 2.97 3.12
CA SER A 136 -30.36 1.84 3.81
C SER A 136 -29.46 2.45 4.88
N ALA A 137 -30.10 3.18 5.79
CA ALA A 137 -29.47 3.98 6.84
C ALA A 137 -29.00 3.15 8.04
N THR A 138 -28.71 1.86 7.88
CA THR A 138 -28.34 1.00 9.03
C THR A 138 -27.04 0.23 8.86
N ALA A 139 -26.40 0.28 7.68
CA ALA A 139 -25.09 -0.36 7.45
C ALA A 139 -23.97 0.65 7.13
N ALA A 140 -24.28 1.78 6.48
CA ALA A 140 -23.29 2.79 6.13
C ALA A 140 -22.75 3.59 7.35
N ALA A 141 -23.53 3.67 8.43
CA ALA A 141 -23.18 4.43 9.63
C ALA A 141 -22.10 3.78 10.52
N LEU A 142 -21.66 2.55 10.24
CA LEU A 142 -20.75 1.82 11.14
C LEU A 142 -19.25 1.91 10.77
N VAL A 143 -18.89 2.40 9.58
CA VAL A 143 -17.47 2.62 9.21
C VAL A 143 -17.26 3.87 8.32
N GLY A 144 -18.31 4.44 7.70
CA GLY A 144 -18.18 5.51 6.69
C GLY A 144 -18.06 6.94 7.20
N ASP A 145 -18.58 7.28 8.39
CA ASP A 145 -18.70 8.67 8.86
C ASP A 145 -17.78 9.00 10.06
N LEU A 146 -16.68 8.27 10.23
CA LEU A 146 -15.78 8.47 11.37
C LEU A 146 -14.90 9.70 11.21
N VAL A 147 -14.45 10.00 9.99
CA VAL A 147 -13.55 11.12 9.69
C VAL A 147 -14.38 12.28 9.16
N VAL A 148 -14.55 13.32 9.96
CA VAL A 148 -15.33 14.51 9.57
C VAL A 148 -14.54 15.39 8.62
N THR A 149 -13.25 15.52 8.87
CA THR A 149 -12.33 16.28 8.02
C THR A 149 -10.92 15.70 8.13
N ARG A 150 -10.11 15.98 7.12
CA ARG A 150 -8.76 15.49 6.98
C ARG A 150 -7.90 16.54 6.30
N MET A 151 -6.64 16.60 6.69
CA MET A 151 -5.61 17.33 5.96
C MET A 151 -4.42 16.42 5.69
N ASP A 152 -4.06 16.29 4.42
CA ASP A 152 -2.81 15.66 4.02
C ASP A 152 -1.65 16.65 4.16
N LEU A 153 -0.56 16.20 4.79
CA LEU A 153 0.65 16.98 4.98
C LEU A 153 1.54 16.84 3.75
N ASN A 154 1.79 17.96 3.08
CA ASN A 154 2.68 18.03 1.94
C ASN A 154 3.19 19.47 1.75
N PRO A 155 4.19 19.69 0.88
CA PRO A 155 4.72 21.04 0.67
C PRO A 155 3.68 22.08 0.26
N LYS A 156 2.59 21.70 -0.42
CA LYS A 156 1.54 22.65 -0.84
C LYS A 156 0.67 23.08 0.34
N THR A 157 0.26 22.16 1.21
CA THR A 157 -0.57 22.48 2.39
C THR A 157 0.19 23.29 3.43
N LEU A 158 1.52 23.23 3.43
CA LEU A 158 2.38 23.96 4.35
C LEU A 158 2.97 25.26 3.75
N ALA A 159 2.78 25.52 2.44
CA ALA A 159 3.46 26.61 1.72
C ALA A 159 3.19 28.02 2.29
N ALA A 160 2.02 28.23 2.90
CA ALA A 160 1.65 29.51 3.49
C ALA A 160 2.24 29.75 4.89
N LEU A 161 2.86 28.74 5.49
CA LEU A 161 3.39 28.80 6.85
C LEU A 161 4.87 29.21 6.84
N THR A 162 5.30 29.94 7.86
CA THR A 162 6.71 30.33 8.04
C THR A 162 7.45 29.27 8.86
N PRO A 163 8.58 28.72 8.37
CA PRO A 163 9.41 27.83 9.15
C PRO A 163 9.97 28.51 10.42
N THR A 164 10.10 27.73 11.48
CA THR A 164 10.71 28.12 12.75
C THR A 164 11.55 26.96 13.28
N SER A 165 12.31 27.19 14.34
CA SER A 165 13.10 26.16 15.00
C SER A 165 12.67 25.95 16.44
N LEU A 166 12.70 24.69 16.90
CA LEU A 166 12.40 24.31 18.27
C LEU A 166 13.50 23.41 18.82
N SER A 167 13.94 23.69 20.04
CA SER A 167 14.82 22.79 20.80
C SER A 167 14.00 21.99 21.80
N ILE A 168 14.27 20.68 21.89
CA ILE A 168 13.64 19.78 22.85
C ILE A 168 14.70 19.14 23.75
N GLU A 169 14.36 18.95 25.02
CA GLU A 169 15.31 18.46 26.02
C GLU A 169 15.70 17.00 25.80
N THR A 170 14.73 16.14 25.50
CA THR A 170 14.94 14.72 25.23
C THR A 170 14.06 14.29 24.07
N ASP A 171 14.68 13.82 22.98
CA ASP A 171 13.95 13.30 21.83
C ASP A 171 13.62 11.80 22.01
N PRO A 172 12.34 11.38 21.94
CA PRO A 172 11.96 9.97 21.96
C PRO A 172 12.54 9.13 20.82
N PHE A 173 12.65 9.70 19.61
CA PHE A 173 13.10 8.97 18.43
C PHE A 173 14.62 8.80 18.44
N TYR A 174 15.36 9.91 18.50
CA TYR A 174 16.81 9.90 18.52
C TYR A 174 17.39 9.49 19.89
N LYS A 175 16.62 9.54 20.98
CA LYS A 175 17.11 9.36 22.36
C LYS A 175 18.29 10.28 22.68
N ALA A 176 18.34 11.42 21.99
CA ALA A 176 19.36 12.43 22.13
C ALA A 176 18.85 13.54 23.05
N LYS A 177 19.79 14.23 23.71
CA LYS A 177 19.49 15.39 24.54
C LYS A 177 19.67 16.67 23.72
N ASN A 178 18.86 17.68 24.02
CA ASN A 178 18.95 19.03 23.45
C ASN A 178 18.89 19.05 21.92
N SER A 179 18.02 18.23 21.33
CA SER A 179 17.86 18.16 19.88
C SER A 179 17.11 19.38 19.36
N ARG A 180 17.62 19.98 18.29
CA ARG A 180 17.05 21.14 17.62
C ARG A 180 16.49 20.76 16.26
N PHE A 181 15.24 21.11 16.04
CA PHE A 181 14.49 20.82 14.82
C PHE A 181 14.10 22.12 14.12
N GLU A 182 13.95 22.03 12.80
CA GLU A 182 13.31 23.04 11.96
C GLU A 182 11.97 22.50 11.46
N GLY A 183 10.96 23.36 11.33
CA GLY A 183 9.64 22.99 10.82
C GLY A 183 8.61 24.08 11.01
N TYR A 184 7.34 23.70 11.13
CA TYR A 184 6.23 24.65 11.26
C TYR A 184 5.59 24.56 12.65
N ALA A 185 5.23 25.71 13.23
CA ALA A 185 4.52 25.74 14.51
C ALA A 185 3.21 24.94 14.41
N PHE A 186 3.02 23.98 15.31
CA PHE A 186 1.99 22.97 15.13
C PHE A 186 0.56 23.52 15.26
N ASP A 187 0.35 24.56 16.07
CA ASP A 187 -0.91 25.31 16.15
C ASP A 187 -1.31 25.91 14.79
N LYS A 188 -0.33 26.43 14.04
CA LYS A 188 -0.54 26.99 12.71
C LYS A 188 -0.84 25.92 11.68
N VAL A 189 -0.22 24.75 11.80
CA VAL A 189 -0.52 23.57 10.98
C VAL A 189 -1.95 23.10 11.21
N LEU A 190 -2.38 22.96 12.47
CA LEU A 190 -3.75 22.57 12.79
C LEU A 190 -4.78 23.56 12.23
N ALA A 191 -4.49 24.86 12.29
CA ALA A 191 -5.36 25.88 11.72
C ALA A 191 -5.57 25.77 10.20
N GLN A 192 -4.72 25.01 9.48
CA GLN A 192 -4.91 24.73 8.05
C GLN A 192 -5.92 23.60 7.78
N ILE A 193 -6.34 22.84 8.79
CA ILE A 193 -7.30 21.75 8.60
C ILE A 193 -8.67 22.32 8.19
N PRO A 194 -9.23 21.92 7.03
CA PRO A 194 -10.50 22.44 6.57
C PRO A 194 -11.63 22.21 7.57
N GLY A 195 -12.39 23.27 7.89
CA GLY A 195 -13.55 23.18 8.78
C GLY A 195 -13.24 23.02 10.27
N LEU A 196 -11.96 22.97 10.68
CA LEU A 196 -11.58 22.73 12.08
C LEU A 196 -12.14 23.76 13.07
N SER A 197 -12.29 25.02 12.65
CA SER A 197 -12.81 26.10 13.50
C SER A 197 -14.25 25.89 13.95
N GLY A 198 -15.04 25.08 13.22
CA GLY A 198 -16.44 24.78 13.53
C GLY A 198 -16.65 23.49 14.33
N ILE A 199 -15.57 22.77 14.68
CA ILE A 199 -15.67 21.46 15.32
C ILE A 199 -15.75 21.57 16.84
N GLU A 200 -16.68 20.84 17.44
CA GLU A 200 -16.80 20.71 18.90
C GLU A 200 -15.71 19.78 19.46
N ARG A 201 -14.63 20.38 19.96
CA ARG A 201 -13.42 19.69 20.43
C ARG A 201 -13.65 18.64 21.52
N GLY A 202 -14.73 18.74 22.31
CA GLY A 202 -15.08 17.77 23.36
C GLY A 202 -15.77 16.51 22.86
N ARG A 203 -16.16 16.46 21.57
CA ARG A 203 -16.79 15.29 20.92
C ARG A 203 -15.98 14.74 19.76
N HIS A 204 -14.77 15.27 19.59
CA HIS A 204 -13.90 14.91 18.49
C HIS A 204 -12.48 14.70 18.99
N SER A 205 -11.75 13.87 18.26
CA SER A 205 -10.34 13.61 18.51
C SER A 205 -9.50 13.79 17.24
N LEU A 206 -8.21 14.04 17.42
CA LEU A 206 -7.24 14.11 16.34
C LEU A 206 -6.57 12.75 16.16
N ARG A 207 -6.65 12.20 14.96
CA ARG A 207 -5.91 11.01 14.56
C ARG A 207 -4.75 11.37 13.64
N PHE A 208 -3.57 11.02 14.10
CA PHE A 208 -2.30 11.19 13.40
C PHE A 208 -2.03 9.94 12.58
N VAL A 209 -1.79 10.08 11.27
CA VAL A 209 -1.55 8.96 10.36
C VAL A 209 -0.15 9.04 9.80
N CYS A 210 0.63 7.99 10.02
CA CYS A 210 2.01 7.89 9.57
C CYS A 210 2.15 7.04 8.29
N ALA A 211 3.23 7.26 7.54
CA ALA A 211 3.51 6.61 6.26
C ALA A 211 3.67 5.09 6.38
N ASP A 212 4.15 4.60 7.53
CA ASP A 212 4.28 3.16 7.81
C ASP A 212 2.94 2.50 8.15
N GLY A 213 1.88 3.28 8.36
CA GLY A 213 0.56 2.81 8.76
C GLY A 213 0.30 2.91 10.27
N TYR A 214 1.25 3.42 11.05
CA TYR A 214 1.03 3.74 12.45
C TYR A 214 -0.02 4.85 12.57
N ARG A 215 -0.97 4.70 13.50
CA ARG A 215 -2.02 5.70 13.72
C ARG A 215 -2.25 5.87 15.19
N THR A 216 -2.27 7.11 15.67
CA THR A 216 -2.57 7.38 17.08
C THR A 216 -3.63 8.45 17.21
N THR A 217 -4.52 8.31 18.19
CA THR A 217 -5.67 9.18 18.38
C THR A 217 -5.57 9.84 19.74
N PHE A 218 -5.69 11.16 19.77
CA PHE A 218 -5.59 11.97 20.98
C PHE A 218 -6.76 12.95 21.04
N PRO A 219 -7.29 13.23 22.24
CA PRO A 219 -8.23 14.32 22.42
C PRO A 219 -7.55 15.65 22.06
N PHE A 220 -8.35 16.65 21.66
CA PHE A 220 -7.83 17.99 21.36
C PHE A 220 -7.02 18.58 22.52
N GLU A 221 -7.43 18.36 23.77
CA GLU A 221 -6.72 18.84 24.97
C GLU A 221 -5.25 18.41 25.04
N ALA A 222 -4.94 17.17 24.63
CA ALA A 222 -3.57 16.64 24.65
C ALA A 222 -2.66 17.30 23.61
N VAL A 223 -3.25 17.97 22.63
CA VAL A 223 -2.55 18.67 21.54
C VAL A 223 -2.53 20.18 21.81
N GLU A 224 -3.63 20.69 22.34
CA GLU A 224 -3.82 22.09 22.67
C GLU A 224 -2.91 22.51 23.83
N ASN A 225 -2.59 23.81 23.85
CA ASN A 225 -1.69 24.44 24.82
C ASN A 225 -0.25 23.90 24.82
N GLY A 226 0.11 23.01 23.89
CA GLY A 226 1.47 22.53 23.71
C GLY A 226 2.27 23.44 22.78
N HIS A 227 3.56 23.59 23.07
CA HIS A 227 4.51 24.27 22.18
C HIS A 227 5.06 23.25 21.18
N GLY A 228 4.21 22.82 20.25
CA GLY A 228 4.53 21.78 19.27
C GLY A 228 5.14 22.33 17.98
N LEU A 229 5.99 21.52 17.33
CA LEU A 229 6.55 21.77 16.01
C LEU A 229 6.31 20.54 15.13
N LEU A 230 5.75 20.76 13.93
CA LEU A 230 5.81 19.79 12.85
C LEU A 230 7.18 19.93 12.16
N ALA A 231 8.16 19.18 12.66
CA ALA A 231 9.53 19.20 12.20
C ALA A 231 9.66 18.61 10.79
N THR A 232 10.43 19.29 9.94
CA THR A 232 10.82 18.88 8.58
C THR A 232 12.29 18.48 8.50
N ALA A 233 13.10 18.89 9.48
CA ALA A 233 14.52 18.56 9.55
C ALA A 233 15.05 18.56 11.00
N LEU A 234 16.10 17.78 11.24
CA LEU A 234 16.93 17.84 12.45
C LEU A 234 18.14 18.75 12.17
N LEU A 235 18.22 19.90 12.83
CA LEU A 235 19.28 20.90 12.60
C LEU A 235 20.63 20.50 13.20
N ASP A 236 20.62 19.70 14.26
CA ASP A 236 21.86 19.22 14.90
C ASP A 236 22.54 18.08 14.12
N HIS A 237 21.91 17.62 13.03
CA HIS A 237 22.49 16.69 12.09
C HIS A 237 23.01 17.44 10.86
N LYS A 238 24.29 17.81 10.88
CA LYS A 238 25.01 18.18 9.66
C LYS A 238 25.76 16.95 9.14
N ASP A 239 25.06 16.01 8.54
CA ASP A 239 25.74 15.15 7.57
C ASP A 239 26.05 15.98 6.32
N LYS A 240 27.23 15.74 5.74
CA LYS A 240 27.76 16.42 4.56
C LYS A 240 26.97 16.07 3.29
N THR A 241 25.97 15.18 3.38
CA THR A 241 25.10 14.73 2.29
C THR A 241 23.95 15.69 1.99
N GLY A 242 23.55 16.55 2.92
CA GLY A 242 22.41 17.45 2.78
C GLY A 242 21.06 16.84 3.18
N ASP A 243 21.04 15.65 3.78
CA ASP A 243 19.82 14.99 4.23
C ASP A 243 19.22 15.69 5.46
N ALA A 244 17.91 15.95 5.41
CA ALA A 244 17.17 16.62 6.48
C ALA A 244 17.08 15.81 7.79
N TRP A 245 17.29 14.50 7.73
CA TRP A 245 17.12 13.58 8.86
C TRP A 245 18.31 12.65 9.00
N ALA A 246 18.72 12.37 10.23
CA ALA A 246 19.67 11.31 10.52
C ALA A 246 18.98 9.93 10.41
N PRO A 247 19.52 8.96 9.65
CA PRO A 247 19.00 7.60 9.64
C PRO A 247 19.31 6.88 10.97
N LYS A 248 18.38 6.04 11.41
CA LYS A 248 18.54 5.13 12.54
C LYS A 248 18.26 3.70 12.14
N LEU A 249 19.16 2.78 12.49
CA LEU A 249 18.92 1.36 12.30
C LEU A 249 17.87 0.85 13.30
N ARG A 250 16.81 0.24 12.78
CA ARG A 250 15.84 -0.53 13.54
C ARG A 250 15.76 -1.93 12.94
N GLY A 251 16.39 -2.90 13.61
CA GLY A 251 16.59 -4.24 13.04
C GLY A 251 17.55 -4.17 11.85
N LYS A 252 17.11 -4.57 10.66
CA LYS A 252 17.90 -4.54 9.42
C LYS A 252 17.57 -3.36 8.49
N SER A 253 16.60 -2.52 8.86
CA SER A 253 16.15 -1.38 8.06
C SER A 253 16.59 -0.08 8.70
N GLU A 254 17.07 0.85 7.90
CA GLU A 254 17.21 2.25 8.27
C GLU A 254 15.83 2.91 8.32
N GLN A 255 15.59 3.72 9.35
CA GLN A 255 14.38 4.50 9.54
C GLN A 255 14.76 5.96 9.77
N THR A 256 13.97 6.86 9.21
CA THR A 256 14.04 8.29 9.46
C THR A 256 12.65 8.79 9.89
N PRO A 257 12.56 9.94 10.56
CA PRO A 257 11.28 10.57 10.87
C PRO A 257 10.55 11.19 9.66
N ALA A 258 11.11 11.09 8.46
CA ALA A 258 10.61 11.75 7.24
C ALA A 258 9.21 11.25 6.82
N PRO A 259 8.33 12.09 6.24
CA PRO A 259 8.60 13.47 5.86
C PRO A 259 8.47 14.46 7.02
N TYR A 260 7.67 14.12 8.04
CA TYR A 260 7.36 15.03 9.15
C TYR A 260 7.39 14.32 10.51
N TYR A 261 7.90 15.02 11.52
CA TYR A 261 7.95 14.56 12.90
C TYR A 261 7.30 15.58 13.84
N LEU A 262 6.33 15.14 14.65
CA LEU A 262 5.73 16.01 15.66
C LEU A 262 6.54 15.96 16.96
N VAL A 263 7.07 17.11 17.37
CA VAL A 263 7.88 17.27 18.59
C VAL A 263 7.32 18.39 19.47
N TRP A 264 7.61 18.33 20.77
CA TRP A 264 7.08 19.28 21.76
C TRP A 264 8.19 19.83 22.64
N ALA A 265 8.16 21.13 22.92
CA ALA A 265 9.04 21.73 23.93
C ALA A 265 8.48 21.56 25.34
N GLY A 266 9.38 21.33 26.30
CA GLY A 266 9.05 21.22 27.73
C GLY A 266 8.26 19.98 28.13
N GLU A 267 7.99 19.06 27.19
CA GLU A 267 7.23 17.84 27.45
C GLU A 267 8.17 16.68 27.82
N THR A 268 7.94 16.09 28.99
CA THR A 268 8.75 14.97 29.51
C THR A 268 7.94 13.69 29.65
N ASP A 269 6.60 13.78 29.70
CA ASP A 269 5.74 12.61 29.67
C ASP A 269 5.38 12.24 28.23
N LEU A 270 6.03 11.17 27.73
CA LEU A 270 5.80 10.66 26.38
C LEU A 270 4.38 10.17 26.12
N LYS A 271 3.58 9.99 27.17
CA LYS A 271 2.18 9.56 27.07
C LYS A 271 1.21 10.74 27.06
N ALA A 272 1.62 11.90 27.56
CA ALA A 272 0.76 13.07 27.66
C ALA A 272 0.42 13.64 26.27
N ARG A 273 1.34 13.52 25.31
CA ARG A 273 1.21 14.11 23.97
C ARG A 273 1.64 13.15 22.86
N PRO A 274 1.11 13.32 21.63
CA PRO A 274 1.51 12.50 20.49
C PRO A 274 2.92 12.85 20.00
N TRP A 275 3.81 11.87 19.86
CA TRP A 275 5.13 12.03 19.20
C TRP A 275 5.26 11.23 17.88
N PRO A 276 4.30 11.31 16.93
CA PRO A 276 4.36 10.55 15.69
C PRO A 276 5.46 11.09 14.76
N TYR A 277 6.29 10.18 14.29
CA TYR A 277 7.22 10.39 13.18
C TYR A 277 6.66 9.79 11.89
N GLN A 278 7.21 10.17 10.74
CA GLN A 278 6.69 9.80 9.42
C GLN A 278 5.23 10.23 9.21
N LEU A 279 4.80 11.31 9.85
CA LEU A 279 3.42 11.80 9.79
C LEU A 279 3.09 12.25 8.35
N VAL A 280 1.94 11.87 7.81
CA VAL A 280 1.52 12.22 6.44
C VAL A 280 0.12 12.82 6.37
N SER A 281 -0.72 12.63 7.38
CA SER A 281 -2.02 13.30 7.46
C SER A 281 -2.52 13.40 8.89
N ILE A 282 -3.44 14.34 9.10
CA ILE A 282 -4.18 14.53 10.34
C ILE A 282 -5.67 14.42 10.01
N GLU A 283 -6.36 13.53 10.70
CA GLU A 283 -7.78 13.25 10.56
C GLU A 283 -8.51 13.72 11.83
N VAL A 284 -9.71 14.27 11.68
CA VAL A 284 -10.58 14.61 12.82
C VAL A 284 -11.70 13.58 12.90
N LEU A 285 -11.82 12.95 14.07
CA LEU A 285 -12.75 11.85 14.31
C LEU A 285 -13.93 12.28 15.17
N VAL A 286 -15.10 11.68 14.96
CA VAL A 286 -16.22 11.75 15.90
C VAL A 286 -16.03 10.68 16.98
N ASP A 287 -15.92 11.10 18.24
CA ASP A 287 -15.59 10.18 19.34
C ASP A 287 -16.67 9.12 19.55
N ASP A 288 -17.96 9.51 19.48
CA ASP A 288 -19.10 8.59 19.63
C ASP A 288 -19.10 7.49 18.56
N ALA A 289 -18.70 7.83 17.32
CA ALA A 289 -18.63 6.86 16.23
C ALA A 289 -17.46 5.88 16.44
N VAL A 290 -16.31 6.36 16.92
CA VAL A 290 -15.15 5.52 17.25
C VAL A 290 -15.50 4.58 18.40
N ALA A 291 -16.17 5.09 19.44
CA ALA A 291 -16.66 4.32 20.58
C ALA A 291 -17.66 3.24 20.14
N ALA A 292 -18.59 3.58 19.25
CA ALA A 292 -19.56 2.64 18.70
C ALA A 292 -18.91 1.46 17.94
N ALA A 293 -17.71 1.62 17.39
CA ALA A 293 -16.99 0.54 16.73
C ALA A 293 -16.11 -0.29 17.69
N LEU A 294 -15.61 0.32 18.76
CA LEU A 294 -14.56 -0.26 19.62
C LEU A 294 -15.00 -0.68 21.01
N GLU A 295 -16.06 -0.12 21.58
CA GLU A 295 -16.48 -0.47 22.94
C GLU A 295 -16.96 -1.93 23.02
N PRO A 296 -16.69 -2.65 24.11
CA PRO A 296 -17.27 -3.96 24.30
C PRO A 296 -18.77 -3.86 24.65
N PRO A 297 -19.56 -4.92 24.43
CA PRO A 297 -20.89 -5.02 25.01
C PRO A 297 -20.82 -4.88 26.55
N PRO A 298 -21.67 -4.04 27.20
CA PRO A 298 -21.59 -3.78 28.64
C PRO A 298 -21.63 -5.05 29.51
N GLU A 299 -22.41 -6.04 29.10
CA GLU A 299 -22.56 -7.32 29.78
C GLU A 299 -21.31 -8.21 29.73
N ALA A 300 -20.34 -7.90 28.87
CA ALA A 300 -19.14 -8.69 28.70
C ALA A 300 -18.07 -8.45 29.79
N GLY A 301 -18.24 -7.41 30.63
CA GLY A 301 -17.26 -7.06 31.67
C GLY A 301 -15.85 -6.74 31.12
N ALA A 302 -15.77 -6.33 29.86
CA ALA A 302 -14.53 -6.20 29.09
C ALA A 302 -13.92 -4.78 29.11
N GLU A 303 -14.49 -3.86 29.89
CA GLU A 303 -14.12 -2.43 29.87
C GLU A 303 -12.66 -2.19 30.26
N ALA A 304 -12.16 -2.87 31.30
CA ALA A 304 -10.75 -2.77 31.67
C ALA A 304 -9.82 -3.25 30.54
N GLY A 305 -10.21 -4.32 29.83
CA GLY A 305 -9.50 -4.83 28.67
C GLY A 305 -9.50 -3.87 27.49
N TYR A 306 -10.63 -3.22 27.24
CA TYR A 306 -10.79 -2.19 26.22
C TYR A 306 -9.82 -1.02 26.45
N GLN A 307 -9.79 -0.45 27.66
CA GLN A 307 -8.90 0.67 27.97
C GLN A 307 -7.41 0.26 27.82
N LEU A 308 -7.05 -0.96 28.26
CA LEU A 308 -5.70 -1.50 28.04
C LEU A 308 -5.39 -1.67 26.55
N PHE A 309 -6.32 -2.18 25.74
CA PHE A 309 -6.11 -2.35 24.30
C PHE A 309 -5.91 -0.99 23.60
N ARG A 310 -6.73 0.02 23.93
CA ARG A 310 -6.54 1.40 23.44
C ARG A 310 -5.15 1.93 23.75
N THR A 311 -4.68 1.69 24.97
CA THR A 311 -3.39 2.20 25.46
C THR A 311 -2.20 1.54 24.78
N TYR A 312 -2.23 0.21 24.60
CA TYR A 312 -1.04 -0.56 24.22
C TYR A 312 -1.05 -1.12 22.79
N CYS A 313 -2.22 -1.28 22.18
CA CYS A 313 -2.37 -2.10 20.96
C CYS A 313 -2.99 -1.34 19.80
N LEU A 314 -3.98 -0.49 20.07
CA LEU A 314 -4.80 0.19 19.05
C LEU A 314 -3.98 1.09 18.11
N ALA A 315 -2.82 1.58 18.55
CA ALA A 315 -1.98 2.43 17.72
C ALA A 315 -1.36 1.68 16.52
N CYS A 316 -1.22 0.36 16.63
CA CYS A 316 -0.67 -0.51 15.60
C CYS A 316 -1.72 -1.45 14.99
N HIS A 317 -2.67 -1.93 15.79
CA HIS A 317 -3.68 -2.88 15.38
C HIS A 317 -5.05 -2.23 15.23
N THR A 318 -5.89 -2.89 14.44
CA THR A 318 -7.29 -2.51 14.27
C THR A 318 -8.22 -3.54 14.93
N VAL A 319 -9.35 -3.04 15.43
CA VAL A 319 -10.54 -3.82 15.76
C VAL A 319 -11.69 -3.16 15.05
N ASN A 320 -12.45 -3.91 14.27
CA ASN A 320 -13.54 -3.36 13.45
C ASN A 320 -13.05 -2.23 12.53
N LEU A 321 -11.85 -2.40 11.97
CA LEU A 321 -11.20 -1.45 11.06
C LEU A 321 -10.84 -0.10 11.72
N GLN A 322 -10.96 0.01 13.05
CA GLN A 322 -10.54 1.18 13.82
C GLN A 322 -9.22 0.95 14.53
N GLY A 323 -8.27 1.88 14.36
CA GLY A 323 -6.93 1.82 14.92
C GLY A 323 -5.82 1.99 13.87
N GLY A 324 -4.64 1.45 14.16
CA GLY A 324 -3.47 1.44 13.27
C GLY A 324 -3.46 0.29 12.26
N LYS A 325 -2.70 0.46 11.17
CA LYS A 325 -2.58 -0.52 10.07
C LYS A 325 -1.20 -1.19 9.99
N MET A 326 -0.33 -0.96 10.98
CA MET A 326 0.99 -1.61 11.09
C MET A 326 0.87 -3.10 11.37
N GLY A 327 -0.05 -3.45 12.28
CA GLY A 327 -0.42 -4.80 12.62
C GLY A 327 -1.73 -5.21 11.92
N PRO A 328 -2.03 -6.51 11.89
CA PRO A 328 -3.29 -7.00 11.34
C PRO A 328 -4.50 -6.49 12.14
N GLU A 329 -5.63 -6.38 11.43
CA GLU A 329 -6.97 -6.35 12.03
C GLU A 329 -7.21 -7.62 12.86
N LEU A 330 -7.81 -7.45 14.04
CA LEU A 330 -7.94 -8.51 15.04
C LEU A 330 -9.35 -9.04 15.23
N ASN A 331 -10.37 -8.43 14.62
CA ASN A 331 -11.77 -8.83 14.79
C ASN A 331 -12.46 -9.25 13.50
N VAL A 332 -12.26 -8.55 12.37
CA VAL A 332 -13.04 -8.78 11.14
C VAL A 332 -12.18 -9.21 9.94
N PRO A 333 -12.70 -10.08 9.03
CA PRO A 333 -13.98 -10.79 9.15
C PRO A 333 -13.93 -11.90 10.22
N LYS A 334 -12.75 -12.46 10.51
CA LYS A 334 -12.54 -13.47 11.55
C LYS A 334 -11.78 -12.88 12.72
N ASN A 335 -12.27 -13.15 13.93
CA ASN A 335 -11.59 -12.73 15.15
C ASN A 335 -10.28 -13.51 15.31
N ILE A 336 -9.26 -12.88 15.88
CA ILE A 336 -7.93 -13.48 16.05
C ILE A 336 -8.00 -14.85 16.75
N PHE A 337 -8.88 -15.01 17.73
CA PHE A 337 -9.03 -16.26 18.48
C PHE A 337 -9.84 -17.34 17.74
N ALA A 338 -10.48 -17.02 16.62
CA ALA A 338 -11.20 -17.99 15.81
C ALA A 338 -10.25 -18.89 14.98
N TYR A 339 -8.98 -18.53 14.85
CA TYR A 339 -8.01 -19.27 14.04
C TYR A 339 -6.58 -19.29 14.59
N ARG A 340 -6.33 -18.63 15.73
CA ARG A 340 -5.06 -18.70 16.46
C ARG A 340 -5.28 -19.30 17.83
N ASP A 341 -4.39 -20.21 18.19
CA ASP A 341 -4.30 -20.73 19.55
C ASP A 341 -4.01 -19.60 20.54
N VAL A 342 -4.82 -19.51 21.60
CA VAL A 342 -4.78 -18.41 22.57
C VAL A 342 -3.45 -18.37 23.32
N ASP A 343 -2.89 -19.52 23.67
CA ASP A 343 -1.65 -19.60 24.44
C ASP A 343 -0.46 -19.15 23.57
N LEU A 344 -0.48 -19.50 22.27
CA LEU A 344 0.48 -18.98 21.31
C LEU A 344 0.32 -17.47 21.10
N VAL A 345 -0.91 -16.92 21.07
CA VAL A 345 -1.12 -15.47 21.00
C VAL A 345 -0.56 -14.79 22.24
N ARG A 346 -0.76 -15.34 23.44
CA ARG A 346 -0.20 -14.81 24.70
C ARG A 346 1.33 -14.78 24.66
N ALA A 347 1.95 -15.88 24.25
CA ALA A 347 3.40 -15.97 24.10
C ALA A 347 3.93 -15.01 23.03
N PHE A 348 3.19 -14.83 21.92
CA PHE A 348 3.53 -13.86 20.89
C PHE A 348 3.49 -12.42 21.42
N VAL A 349 2.43 -12.02 22.13
CA VAL A 349 2.31 -10.67 22.73
C VAL A 349 3.46 -10.37 23.70
N ARG A 350 3.92 -11.39 24.44
CA ARG A 350 5.06 -11.30 25.35
C ARG A 350 6.38 -11.03 24.63
N ASN A 351 6.66 -11.77 23.57
CA ASN A 351 7.90 -11.66 22.81
C ASN A 351 7.67 -11.98 21.32
N PRO A 352 7.22 -11.02 20.51
CA PRO A 352 6.95 -11.26 19.08
C PRO A 352 8.20 -11.73 18.31
N GLN A 353 9.38 -11.30 18.74
CA GLN A 353 10.65 -11.61 18.10
C GLN A 353 11.06 -13.09 18.26
N SER A 354 10.58 -13.80 19.29
CA SER A 354 10.82 -15.24 19.43
C SER A 354 10.04 -16.08 18.42
N PHE A 355 8.95 -15.55 17.87
CA PHE A 355 8.17 -16.19 16.82
C PHE A 355 8.59 -15.71 15.43
N ARG A 356 8.96 -14.43 15.30
CA ARG A 356 9.35 -13.80 14.05
C ARG A 356 10.53 -12.87 14.28
N ALA A 357 11.73 -13.28 13.84
CA ALA A 357 12.97 -12.55 14.10
C ALA A 357 12.95 -11.06 13.69
N ALA A 358 12.19 -10.71 12.64
CA ALA A 358 12.02 -9.34 12.15
C ALA A 358 10.69 -8.69 12.56
N SER A 359 10.03 -9.17 13.63
CA SER A 359 8.77 -8.59 14.09
C SER A 359 8.93 -7.12 14.47
N LEU A 360 8.07 -6.27 13.91
CA LEU A 360 7.98 -4.85 14.26
C LEU A 360 7.19 -4.61 15.55
N MET A 361 6.34 -5.57 15.95
CA MET A 361 5.60 -5.49 17.20
C MET A 361 6.58 -5.57 18.38
N PRO A 362 6.61 -4.58 19.29
CA PRO A 362 7.51 -4.60 20.43
C PRO A 362 7.02 -5.60 21.50
N PRO A 363 7.94 -6.19 22.28
CA PRO A 363 7.59 -6.96 23.47
C PRO A 363 6.72 -6.15 24.44
N GLN A 364 5.60 -6.72 24.89
CA GLN A 364 4.69 -6.03 25.81
C GLN A 364 5.08 -6.28 27.26
N MET A 365 5.51 -5.22 27.95
CA MET A 365 5.95 -5.22 29.35
C MET A 365 4.79 -4.93 30.33
N ILE A 366 3.68 -5.65 30.21
CA ILE A 366 2.49 -5.53 31.09
C ILE A 366 2.25 -6.85 31.87
N SER A 367 1.51 -6.88 32.99
CA SER A 367 1.27 -8.14 33.74
C SER A 367 0.42 -9.15 32.96
N ASN A 368 0.44 -10.43 33.35
CA ASN A 368 -0.40 -11.46 32.71
C ASN A 368 -1.89 -11.14 32.85
N ASP A 369 -2.30 -10.63 34.01
CA ASP A 369 -3.70 -10.22 34.24
C ASP A 369 -4.16 -9.12 33.28
N LYS A 370 -3.26 -8.18 32.95
CA LYS A 370 -3.55 -7.14 31.95
C LYS A 370 -3.68 -7.73 30.54
N ILE A 371 -2.87 -8.73 30.19
CA ILE A 371 -3.01 -9.45 28.92
C ILE A 371 -4.34 -10.21 28.89
N GLU A 372 -4.70 -10.90 29.97
CA GLU A 372 -5.98 -11.61 30.05
C GLU A 372 -7.17 -10.64 29.93
N ALA A 373 -7.12 -9.48 30.57
CA ALA A 373 -8.15 -8.46 30.41
C ALA A 373 -8.30 -8.03 28.94
N ILE A 374 -7.19 -7.80 28.23
CA ILE A 374 -7.21 -7.50 26.78
C ILE A 374 -7.82 -8.67 26.00
N PHE A 375 -7.53 -9.91 26.37
CA PHE A 375 -8.07 -11.09 25.68
C PHE A 375 -9.57 -11.26 25.93
N VAL A 376 -10.05 -10.96 27.13
CA VAL A 376 -11.49 -10.88 27.45
C VAL A 376 -12.17 -9.86 26.54
N TYR A 377 -11.55 -8.68 26.37
CA TYR A 377 -12.04 -7.67 25.42
C TYR A 377 -12.07 -8.17 23.96
N LEU A 378 -10.97 -8.72 23.45
CA LEU A 378 -10.92 -9.21 22.07
C LEU A 378 -11.93 -10.35 21.82
N ARG A 379 -12.19 -11.22 22.81
CA ARG A 379 -13.27 -12.23 22.74
C ARG A 379 -14.66 -11.58 22.74
N ALA A 380 -14.89 -10.57 23.56
CA ALA A 380 -16.17 -9.85 23.59
C ALA A 380 -16.50 -9.24 22.21
N MET A 381 -15.47 -8.70 21.53
CA MET A 381 -15.60 -8.11 20.20
C MET A 381 -15.95 -9.10 19.09
N GLU A 382 -15.74 -10.41 19.30
CA GLU A 382 -16.17 -11.42 18.33
C GLU A 382 -17.68 -11.34 18.02
N LYS A 383 -18.48 -10.95 19.01
CA LYS A 383 -19.93 -10.76 18.86
C LYS A 383 -20.32 -9.39 18.32
N ARG A 384 -19.37 -8.45 18.22
CA ARG A 384 -19.57 -7.07 17.78
C ARG A 384 -18.67 -6.78 16.58
N LYS A 385 -19.11 -7.21 15.40
CA LYS A 385 -18.39 -7.01 14.13
C LYS A 385 -19.07 -5.95 13.29
N VAL A 386 -18.28 -5.07 12.66
CA VAL A 386 -18.79 -4.13 11.66
C VAL A 386 -19.06 -4.80 10.30
N CYS A 387 -18.45 -5.96 10.06
CA CYS A 387 -18.70 -6.85 8.91
C CYS A 387 -18.35 -8.29 9.28
N ALA A 388 -19.05 -9.25 8.70
CA ALA A 388 -18.86 -10.67 9.01
C ALA A 388 -18.31 -11.48 7.82
N SER A 389 -18.68 -11.13 6.59
CA SER A 389 -18.20 -11.81 5.38
C SER A 389 -17.03 -11.08 4.73
N ALA A 390 -16.23 -11.81 3.94
CA ALA A 390 -15.13 -11.22 3.18
C ALA A 390 -15.61 -10.12 2.22
N ALA A 391 -16.79 -10.30 1.60
CA ALA A 391 -17.40 -9.33 0.70
C ALA A 391 -17.87 -8.07 1.44
N GLU A 392 -18.56 -8.22 2.58
CA GLU A 392 -18.97 -7.07 3.42
C GLU A 392 -17.76 -6.26 3.89
N CYS A 393 -16.71 -6.94 4.37
CA CYS A 393 -15.51 -6.25 4.84
C CYS A 393 -14.76 -5.56 3.71
N ALA A 394 -14.68 -6.17 2.52
CA ALA A 394 -14.08 -5.54 1.35
C ALA A 394 -14.84 -4.24 0.98
N ALA A 395 -16.17 -4.30 0.92
CA ALA A 395 -16.99 -3.12 0.64
C ALA A 395 -16.79 -1.98 1.64
N LEU A 396 -16.66 -2.29 2.94
CA LEU A 396 -16.38 -1.29 3.98
C LEU A 396 -14.97 -0.68 3.85
N VAL A 397 -13.96 -1.50 3.52
CA VAL A 397 -12.59 -1.02 3.31
C VAL A 397 -12.53 -0.11 2.08
N GLU A 398 -13.22 -0.47 1.00
CA GLU A 398 -13.33 0.35 -0.21
C GLU A 398 -14.03 1.68 0.06
N ALA A 399 -15.16 1.66 0.79
CA ALA A 399 -15.89 2.87 1.16
C ALA A 399 -15.01 3.85 1.98
N ALA A 400 -14.14 3.34 2.85
CA ALA A 400 -13.22 4.15 3.64
C ALA A 400 -12.05 4.75 2.83
N LEU A 401 -11.82 4.29 1.59
CA LEU A 401 -10.77 4.82 0.70
C LEU A 401 -11.29 5.92 -0.24
N VAL A 402 -12.60 6.08 -0.38
CA VAL A 402 -13.19 7.15 -1.18
C VAL A 402 -13.16 8.43 -0.35
N PRO A 403 -12.44 9.49 -0.76
CA PRO A 403 -12.47 10.75 -0.04
C PRO A 403 -13.91 11.29 -0.02
N SER A 404 -14.37 11.71 1.16
CA SER A 404 -15.58 12.53 1.27
C SER A 404 -15.36 13.78 0.43
N ASN A 405 -16.07 13.87 -0.70
CA ASN A 405 -16.06 15.08 -1.52
C ASN A 405 -16.70 16.20 -0.69
N PRO A 406 -16.15 17.43 -0.73
CA PRO A 406 -16.64 18.55 0.08
C PRO A 406 -18.08 18.95 -0.24
#